data_AF-A0A2K5NNX4-F1
#
_entry.id   AF-A0A2K5NNX4-F1
#
_cell.length_a   1.000
_cell.length_b   1.000
_cell.length_c   1.000
_cell.angle_alpha   90.00
_cell.angle_beta   90.00
_cell.angle_gamma   90.00
#
_symmetry.space_group_name_H-M   'P 1'
#
loop_
_entity.id
_entity.type
_entity.pdbx_description
1 polymer ?
#
loop_
_entity_poly.entity_id
_entity_poly.type
_entity_poly.pdbx_seq_one_letter_code
_entity_poly.pdbx_strand_id
1 'polypeptide(L)'
;MVFRRFVEAGQVAYVSFGPHAGKLVVIVDVTDQNRALVDGPCTQVRRQAMPFKCMQLTDFILKFPHSARQKYVQQARQKANINTKWAATRWAKQIEARERKAKMTDFDCFKVMKAKKMRNTIIKNEVKKLQKAALLKASPKKAPATKGTAAAAAAAAKVPAKKTTTRTQNSQSCPKQKDQNWKNHIT
;
A
#
# COMPACT_ATOMS: atom_id res chain seq x y z
N MET A 1 19.78 13.64 -17.69
CA MET A 1 19.46 14.82 -16.85
C MET A 1 19.17 14.36 -15.43
N VAL A 2 19.70 15.04 -14.41
CA VAL A 2 19.59 14.66 -12.98
C VAL A 2 18.26 15.08 -12.36
N PHE A 3 17.71 16.23 -12.75
CA PHE A 3 16.41 16.71 -12.31
C PHE A 3 15.27 16.05 -13.11
N ARG A 4 14.20 15.64 -12.41
CA ARG A 4 13.04 14.95 -12.99
C ARG A 4 11.73 15.73 -12.89
N ARG A 5 11.63 16.64 -11.92
CA ARG A 5 10.45 17.46 -11.67
C ARG A 5 10.84 18.92 -11.87
N PHE A 6 10.06 19.62 -12.66
CA PHE A 6 10.31 21.00 -13.03
C PHE A 6 9.09 21.86 -12.73
N VAL A 7 9.34 23.15 -12.51
CA VAL A 7 8.29 24.14 -12.40
C VAL A 7 7.88 24.51 -13.82
N GLU A 8 6.67 24.13 -14.20
CA GLU A 8 6.12 24.36 -15.53
C GLU A 8 4.64 24.74 -15.43
N ALA A 9 4.12 25.42 -16.46
CA ALA A 9 2.69 25.67 -16.57
C ALA A 9 1.95 24.34 -16.69
N GLY A 10 1.03 24.10 -15.75
CA GLY A 10 0.27 22.86 -15.63
C GLY A 10 0.86 21.81 -14.71
N GLN A 11 2.01 22.08 -14.08
CA GLN A 11 2.55 21.20 -13.05
C GLN A 11 1.65 21.17 -11.82
N VAL A 12 1.30 19.97 -11.35
CA VAL A 12 0.56 19.82 -10.10
C VAL A 12 1.52 19.80 -8.92
N ALA A 13 1.23 20.61 -7.91
CA ALA A 13 1.98 20.70 -6.67
C ALA A 13 1.10 20.38 -5.46
N TYR A 14 1.72 19.84 -4.42
CA TYR A 14 1.12 19.63 -3.11
C TYR A 14 1.56 20.74 -2.17
N VAL A 15 0.62 21.42 -1.52
CA VAL A 15 0.95 22.49 -0.57
C VAL A 15 1.30 21.87 0.78
N SER A 16 2.55 22.06 1.23
CA SER A 16 3.07 21.47 2.46
C SER A 16 2.68 22.24 3.71
N PHE A 17 2.69 23.58 3.65
CA PHE A 17 2.42 24.44 4.79
C PHE A 17 1.77 25.76 4.36
N GLY A 18 1.18 26.48 5.32
CA GLY A 18 0.42 27.71 5.08
C GLY A 18 -1.10 27.49 5.13
N PRO A 19 -1.90 28.48 4.70
CA PRO A 19 -3.36 28.44 4.86
C PRO A 19 -4.04 27.33 4.05
N HIS A 20 -3.39 26.85 3.00
CA HIS A 20 -3.89 25.79 2.11
C HIS A 20 -3.13 24.48 2.26
N ALA A 21 -2.50 24.23 3.41
CA ALA A 21 -1.75 23.01 3.68
C ALA A 21 -2.59 21.74 3.43
N GLY A 22 -1.98 20.71 2.86
CA GLY A 22 -2.65 19.45 2.56
C GLY A 22 -3.41 19.44 1.24
N LYS A 23 -3.54 20.57 0.55
CA LYS A 23 -4.30 20.68 -0.70
C LYS A 23 -3.40 20.53 -1.92
N LEU A 24 -3.97 19.95 -2.98
CA LEU A 24 -3.35 19.94 -4.30
C LEU A 24 -3.68 21.20 -5.07
N VAL A 25 -2.71 21.70 -5.78
CA VAL A 25 -2.81 22.91 -6.59
C VAL A 25 -2.10 22.74 -7.92
N VAL A 26 -2.45 23.56 -8.90
CA VAL A 26 -1.87 23.54 -10.24
C VAL A 26 -1.18 24.87 -10.48
N ILE A 27 0.08 24.82 -10.91
CA ILE A 27 0.83 26.00 -11.35
C ILE A 27 0.27 26.45 -12.69
N VAL A 28 -0.22 27.67 -12.78
CA VAL A 28 -0.79 28.22 -14.02
C VAL A 28 0.25 29.08 -14.75
N ASP A 29 0.97 29.88 -13.97
CA ASP A 29 1.92 30.88 -14.44
C ASP A 29 3.05 31.03 -13.39
N VAL A 30 4.24 31.40 -13.84
CA VAL A 30 5.40 31.71 -12.99
C VAL A 30 5.54 33.23 -12.98
N THR A 31 5.17 33.85 -11.86
CA THR A 31 5.22 35.31 -11.73
C THR A 31 6.65 35.79 -11.52
N ASP A 32 7.33 35.21 -10.52
CA ASP A 32 8.67 35.62 -10.11
C ASP A 32 9.52 34.36 -9.88
N GLN A 33 10.83 34.51 -9.68
CA GLN A 33 11.72 33.40 -9.34
C GLN A 33 11.26 32.60 -8.11
N ASN A 34 10.59 33.26 -7.16
CA ASN A 34 10.17 32.67 -5.89
C ASN A 34 8.66 32.40 -5.80
N ARG A 35 7.85 32.82 -6.79
CA ARG A 35 6.38 32.83 -6.71
C ARG A 35 5.74 32.40 -8.02
N ALA A 36 4.68 31.61 -7.91
CA ALA A 36 3.83 31.23 -9.03
C ALA A 36 2.39 31.66 -8.81
N LEU A 37 1.68 31.89 -9.91
CA LEU A 37 0.23 31.94 -9.93
C LEU A 37 -0.31 30.51 -9.90
N VAL A 38 -1.12 30.22 -8.90
CA VAL A 38 -1.58 28.88 -8.58
C VAL A 38 -3.10 28.85 -8.54
N ASP A 39 -3.68 27.75 -9.00
CA ASP A 39 -5.13 27.54 -9.02
C ASP A 39 -5.51 26.12 -8.55
N GLY A 40 -6.62 26.00 -7.83
CA GLY A 40 -7.10 24.75 -7.26
C GLY A 40 -8.63 24.67 -7.17
N PRO A 41 -9.35 24.71 -8.31
CA PRO A 41 -10.81 24.80 -8.34
C PRO A 41 -11.51 23.63 -7.61
N CYS A 42 -10.99 22.42 -7.76
CA CYS A 42 -11.56 21.22 -7.12
C CYS A 42 -11.13 21.04 -5.65
N THR A 43 -10.12 21.77 -5.17
CA THR A 43 -9.55 21.66 -3.82
C THR A 43 -9.86 22.89 -2.96
N GLN A 44 -10.80 23.73 -3.41
CA GLN A 44 -11.20 24.97 -2.73
C GLN A 44 -10.03 25.93 -2.48
N VAL A 45 -9.02 25.94 -3.37
CA VAL A 45 -7.97 26.95 -3.38
C VAL A 45 -8.30 27.92 -4.52
N ARG A 46 -8.62 29.16 -4.17
CA ARG A 46 -8.86 30.21 -5.17
C ARG A 46 -7.55 30.57 -5.87
N ARG A 47 -7.67 31.11 -7.08
CA ARG A 47 -6.52 31.60 -7.83
C ARG A 47 -5.77 32.67 -7.03
N GLN A 48 -4.52 32.42 -6.71
CA GLN A 48 -3.69 33.31 -5.91
C GLN A 48 -2.20 33.11 -6.23
N ALA A 49 -1.38 34.12 -5.90
CA ALA A 49 0.06 33.96 -5.92
C ALA A 49 0.53 33.14 -4.71
N MET A 50 1.45 32.20 -4.94
CA MET A 50 1.96 31.30 -3.90
C MET A 50 3.47 31.10 -4.06
N PRO A 51 4.26 31.15 -2.97
CA PRO A 51 5.70 30.98 -3.05
C PRO A 51 6.08 29.51 -3.30
N PHE A 52 7.15 29.26 -4.07
CA PHE A 52 7.59 27.89 -4.37
C PHE A 52 8.02 27.11 -3.12
N LYS A 53 8.48 27.80 -2.07
CA LYS A 53 8.92 27.17 -0.82
C LYS A 53 7.80 26.41 -0.10
N CYS A 54 6.54 26.83 -0.23
CA CYS A 54 5.43 26.19 0.47
C CYS A 54 4.78 25.04 -0.29
N MET A 55 5.21 24.78 -1.53
CA MET A 55 4.66 23.72 -2.38
C MET A 55 5.73 22.71 -2.76
N GLN A 56 5.31 21.46 -2.92
CA GLN A 56 6.16 20.34 -3.30
C GLN A 56 5.64 19.78 -4.63
N LEU A 57 6.49 19.77 -5.65
CA LEU A 57 6.10 19.31 -6.98
C LEU A 57 5.79 17.82 -6.98
N THR A 58 4.70 17.45 -7.65
CA THR A 58 4.32 16.06 -7.91
C THR A 58 4.76 15.63 -9.31
N ASP A 59 4.51 14.38 -9.69
CA ASP A 59 4.83 13.85 -11.03
C ASP A 59 3.71 14.13 -12.06
N PHE A 60 2.62 14.78 -11.65
CA PHE A 60 1.48 15.02 -12.54
C PHE A 60 1.62 16.34 -13.30
N ILE A 61 1.50 16.25 -14.62
CA ILE A 61 1.54 17.39 -15.54
C ILE A 61 0.20 17.47 -16.26
N LEU A 62 -0.43 18.64 -16.25
CA LEU A 62 -1.64 18.94 -17.01
C LEU A 62 -1.27 19.79 -18.22
N LYS A 63 -1.84 19.48 -19.38
CA LYS A 63 -1.59 20.24 -20.61
C LYS A 63 -2.70 21.27 -20.81
N PHE A 64 -2.39 22.54 -20.65
CA PHE A 64 -3.25 23.68 -20.97
C PHE A 64 -2.38 24.92 -21.27
N PRO A 65 -2.89 25.93 -22.00
CA PRO A 65 -2.11 27.12 -22.32
C PRO A 65 -1.76 27.92 -21.06
N HIS A 66 -0.60 28.55 -21.09
CA HIS A 66 -0.16 29.45 -20.02
C HIS A 66 -1.23 30.51 -19.71
N SER A 67 -1.43 30.83 -18.43
CA SER A 67 -2.43 31.82 -17.99
C SER A 67 -3.91 31.50 -18.34
N ALA A 68 -4.25 30.23 -18.57
CA ALA A 68 -5.63 29.79 -18.81
C ALA A 68 -6.61 30.19 -17.68
N ARG A 69 -7.89 30.42 -18.05
CA ARG A 69 -8.97 30.67 -17.08
C ARG A 69 -9.30 29.43 -16.24
N GLN A 70 -9.84 29.65 -15.04
CA GLN A 70 -10.12 28.60 -14.04
C GLN A 70 -11.00 27.46 -14.59
N LYS A 71 -11.97 27.78 -15.46
CA LYS A 71 -12.85 26.79 -16.11
C LYS A 71 -12.05 25.73 -16.89
N TYR A 72 -11.03 26.13 -17.63
CA TYR A 72 -10.21 25.21 -18.42
C TYR A 72 -9.29 24.37 -17.52
N VAL A 73 -8.73 24.97 -16.47
CA VAL A 73 -7.91 24.25 -15.47
C VAL A 73 -8.75 23.17 -14.77
N GLN A 74 -9.99 23.50 -14.42
CA GLN A 74 -10.93 22.55 -13.81
C GLN A 74 -11.23 21.38 -14.75
N GLN A 75 -11.56 21.66 -16.01
CA GLN A 75 -11.83 20.64 -17.03
C GLN A 75 -10.62 19.75 -17.27
N ALA A 76 -9.42 20.32 -17.42
CA ALA A 76 -8.18 19.56 -17.62
C ALA A 76 -7.88 18.64 -16.43
N ARG A 77 -8.06 19.15 -15.20
CA ARG A 77 -7.83 18.38 -13.97
C ARG A 77 -8.83 17.23 -13.81
N GLN A 78 -10.09 17.46 -14.13
CA GLN A 78 -11.14 16.43 -14.11
C GLN A 78 -10.90 15.39 -15.19
N LYS A 79 -10.62 15.81 -16.43
CA LYS A 79 -10.28 14.91 -17.56
C LYS A 79 -9.09 14.01 -17.23
N ALA A 80 -8.08 14.54 -16.54
CA ALA A 80 -6.91 13.78 -16.12
C ALA A 80 -7.14 12.91 -14.86
N ASN A 81 -8.29 13.01 -14.19
CA ASN A 81 -8.65 12.29 -12.97
C ASN A 81 -7.58 12.36 -11.87
N ILE A 82 -7.02 13.57 -11.65
CA ILE A 82 -5.87 13.77 -10.76
C ILE A 82 -6.18 13.37 -9.31
N ASN A 83 -7.39 13.63 -8.81
CA ASN A 83 -7.72 13.30 -7.42
C ASN A 83 -7.65 11.79 -7.16
N THR A 84 -8.17 10.97 -8.08
CA THR A 84 -8.11 9.51 -7.99
C THR A 84 -6.67 9.00 -8.09
N LYS A 85 -5.89 9.54 -9.04
CA LYS A 85 -4.48 9.18 -9.21
C LYS A 85 -3.64 9.56 -7.99
N TRP A 86 -3.89 10.73 -7.41
CA TRP A 86 -3.24 11.16 -6.18
C TRP A 86 -3.56 10.20 -5.04
N ALA A 87 -4.83 9.90 -4.78
CA ALA A 87 -5.25 8.97 -3.72
C ALA A 87 -4.63 7.57 -3.87
N ALA A 88 -4.43 7.10 -5.10
CA ALA A 88 -3.77 5.82 -5.37
C ALA A 88 -2.27 5.82 -5.04
N THR A 89 -1.62 6.99 -5.06
CA THR A 89 -0.18 7.16 -4.90
C THR A 89 0.26 6.80 -3.49
N ARG A 90 1.45 6.18 -3.36
CA ARG A 90 2.04 5.82 -2.06
C ARG A 90 2.19 7.03 -1.13
N TRP A 91 2.51 8.19 -1.69
CA TRP A 91 2.65 9.43 -0.95
C TRP A 91 1.34 9.86 -0.28
N ALA A 92 0.22 9.89 -1.01
CA ALA A 92 -1.08 10.20 -0.43
C ALA A 92 -1.48 9.19 0.65
N LYS A 93 -1.27 7.89 0.39
CA LYS A 93 -1.50 6.82 1.38
C LYS A 93 -0.67 6.99 2.65
N GLN A 94 0.56 7.51 2.55
CA GLN A 94 1.39 7.81 3.71
C GLN A 94 0.88 9.01 4.51
N ILE A 95 0.40 10.05 3.83
CA ILE A 95 -0.23 11.21 4.48
C ILE A 95 -1.47 10.74 5.24
N GLU A 96 -2.34 9.99 4.58
CA GLU A 96 -3.54 9.45 5.20
C GLU A 96 -3.23 8.51 6.37
N ALA A 97 -2.24 7.62 6.24
CA ALA A 97 -1.81 6.75 7.34
C ALA A 97 -1.28 7.55 8.54
N ARG A 98 -0.60 8.67 8.31
CA ARG A 98 -0.13 9.58 9.37
C ARG A 98 -1.31 10.23 10.08
N GLU A 99 -2.31 10.70 9.33
CA GLU A 99 -3.53 11.28 9.90
C GLU A 99 -4.35 10.26 10.69
N ARG A 100 -4.53 9.05 10.15
CA ARG A 100 -5.22 7.95 10.86
C ARG A 100 -4.50 7.58 12.16
N LYS A 101 -3.15 7.58 12.15
CA LYS A 101 -2.36 7.34 13.36
C LYS A 101 -2.53 8.45 14.38
N ALA A 102 -2.59 9.71 13.95
CA ALA A 102 -2.81 10.86 14.85
C ALA A 102 -4.22 10.86 15.46
N LYS A 103 -5.23 10.36 14.73
CA LYS A 103 -6.62 10.24 15.18
C LYS A 103 -6.91 8.97 15.98
N MET A 104 -5.92 8.08 16.17
CA MET A 104 -6.12 6.77 16.80
C MET A 104 -6.42 6.91 18.29
N THR A 105 -7.47 6.22 18.75
CA THR A 105 -7.87 6.22 20.16
C THR A 105 -6.99 5.29 20.99
N ASP A 106 -6.98 5.45 22.32
CA ASP A 106 -6.21 4.59 23.23
C ASP A 106 -6.57 3.09 23.08
N PHE A 107 -7.85 2.78 22.98
CA PHE A 107 -8.31 1.40 22.77
C PHE A 107 -7.81 0.81 21.44
N ASP A 108 -7.76 1.61 20.37
CA ASP A 108 -7.17 1.20 19.10
C ASP A 108 -5.66 0.98 19.21
N CYS A 109 -4.95 1.82 19.97
CA CYS A 109 -3.54 1.64 20.26
C CYS A 109 -3.26 0.30 20.97
N PHE A 110 -4.10 -0.10 21.93
CA PHE A 110 -3.99 -1.39 22.60
C PHE A 110 -4.15 -2.57 21.62
N LYS A 111 -5.18 -2.53 20.77
CA LYS A 111 -5.42 -3.56 19.72
C LYS A 111 -4.23 -3.66 18.77
N VAL A 112 -3.71 -2.52 18.29
CA VAL A 112 -2.54 -2.48 17.41
C VAL A 112 -1.30 -3.06 18.11
N MET A 113 -1.09 -2.76 19.39
CA MET A 113 0.05 -3.27 20.16
C MET A 113 0.03 -4.79 20.26
N LYS A 114 -1.12 -5.39 20.61
CA LYS A 114 -1.25 -6.86 20.73
C LYS A 114 -1.06 -7.55 19.38
N ALA A 115 -1.71 -7.06 18.32
CA ALA A 115 -1.56 -7.60 16.97
C ALA A 115 -0.10 -7.48 16.46
N LYS A 116 0.56 -6.35 16.71
CA LYS A 116 1.95 -6.12 16.32
C LYS A 116 2.92 -7.04 17.07
N LYS A 117 2.69 -7.30 18.36
CA LYS A 117 3.50 -8.22 19.16
C LYS A 117 3.46 -9.64 18.57
N MET A 118 2.27 -10.16 18.28
CA MET A 118 2.12 -11.50 17.68
C MET A 118 2.80 -11.60 16.32
N ARG A 119 2.54 -10.63 15.43
CA ARG A 119 3.18 -10.56 14.10
C ARG A 119 4.70 -10.57 14.19
N ASN A 120 5.26 -9.75 15.09
CA ASN A 120 6.72 -9.63 15.23
C ASN A 120 7.37 -10.91 15.73
N THR A 121 6.72 -11.65 16.65
CA THR A 121 7.22 -12.95 17.11
C THR A 121 7.28 -13.96 15.96
N ILE A 122 6.24 -14.03 15.13
CA ILE A 122 6.21 -14.94 13.95
C ILE A 122 7.33 -14.59 12.98
N ILE A 123 7.46 -13.30 12.61
CA ILE A 123 8.52 -12.84 11.70
C ILE A 123 9.91 -13.14 12.27
N LYS A 124 10.13 -12.90 13.57
CA LYS A 124 11.42 -13.16 14.22
C LYS A 124 11.81 -14.63 14.16
N ASN A 125 10.85 -15.52 14.37
CA ASN A 125 11.10 -16.96 14.29
C ASN A 125 11.44 -17.39 12.86
N GLU A 126 10.72 -16.88 11.87
CA GLU A 126 10.96 -17.22 10.46
C GLU A 126 12.30 -16.66 9.95
N VAL A 127 12.61 -15.41 10.29
CA VAL A 127 13.92 -14.79 9.97
C VAL A 127 15.07 -15.59 10.60
N LYS A 128 14.93 -16.07 11.84
CA LYS A 128 15.94 -16.93 12.47
C LYS A 128 16.15 -18.25 11.71
N LYS A 129 15.10 -18.90 11.23
CA LYS A 129 15.22 -20.12 10.40
C LYS A 129 15.96 -19.82 9.10
N LEU A 130 15.60 -18.73 8.42
CA LEU A 130 16.25 -18.31 7.18
C LEU A 130 17.73 -17.99 7.39
N GLN A 131 18.08 -17.31 8.48
CA GLN A 131 19.47 -17.03 8.85
C GLN A 131 20.25 -18.32 9.14
N LYS A 132 19.66 -19.27 9.87
CA LYS A 132 20.30 -20.58 10.12
C LYS A 132 20.53 -21.35 8.82
N ALA A 133 19.55 -21.35 7.92
CA ALA A 133 19.69 -21.98 6.60
C ALA A 133 20.74 -21.29 5.73
N ALA A 134 20.83 -19.95 5.76
CA ALA A 134 21.85 -19.18 5.05
C ALA A 134 23.26 -19.47 5.61
N LEU A 135 23.41 -19.55 6.93
CA LEU A 135 24.67 -19.90 7.59
C LEU A 135 25.16 -21.31 7.21
N LEU A 136 24.24 -22.27 7.17
CA LEU A 136 24.52 -23.66 6.76
C LEU A 136 24.91 -23.75 5.27
N LYS A 137 24.33 -22.91 4.40
CA LYS A 137 24.74 -22.82 2.98
C LYS A 137 26.09 -22.12 2.80
N ALA A 138 26.41 -21.13 3.63
CA ALA A 138 27.68 -20.41 3.59
C ALA A 138 28.85 -21.21 4.19
N SER A 139 28.57 -22.23 5.02
CA SER A 139 29.59 -23.05 5.70
C SER A 139 29.51 -24.51 5.20
N PRO A 140 30.14 -24.89 4.07
CA PRO A 140 29.98 -26.22 3.46
C PRO A 140 30.72 -27.37 4.19
N LYS A 141 31.19 -27.22 5.43
CA LYS A 141 31.94 -28.28 6.12
C LYS A 141 31.54 -28.47 7.59
N LYS A 142 30.55 -29.33 7.82
CA LYS A 142 30.61 -30.48 8.75
C LYS A 142 29.36 -31.34 8.58
N ALA A 143 29.47 -32.43 7.81
CA ALA A 143 28.52 -33.53 7.91
C ALA A 143 28.67 -34.18 9.29
N PRO A 144 27.58 -34.53 10.01
CA PRO A 144 27.70 -35.44 11.13
C PRO A 144 27.92 -36.85 10.55
N ALA A 145 29.10 -37.40 10.79
CA ALA A 145 29.47 -38.74 10.38
C ALA A 145 28.63 -39.78 11.13
N THR A 146 27.99 -40.67 10.37
CA THR A 146 27.41 -41.92 10.83
C THR A 146 28.52 -42.92 11.22
N LYS A 147 28.53 -43.32 12.48
CA LYS A 147 29.08 -44.58 13.04
C LYS A 147 28.10 -44.93 14.16
N GLY A 148 27.38 -46.05 14.25
CA GLY A 148 27.49 -47.37 13.65
C GLY A 148 27.37 -48.37 14.80
N THR A 149 26.27 -49.12 14.89
CA THR A 149 26.18 -50.43 15.57
C THR A 149 25.01 -51.22 15.00
N ALA A 150 25.34 -52.33 14.33
CA ALA A 150 24.44 -53.40 13.96
C ALA A 150 24.52 -54.52 15.02
N ALA A 151 23.35 -55.04 15.40
CA ALA A 151 22.99 -56.30 16.09
C ALA A 151 21.76 -55.98 16.99
N ALA A 152 20.59 -56.62 16.96
CA ALA A 152 20.29 -58.03 16.68
C ALA A 152 18.80 -58.26 16.30
N ALA A 153 18.57 -59.43 15.66
CA ALA A 153 17.41 -60.32 15.71
C ALA A 153 16.05 -59.94 15.04
N ALA A 154 15.89 -60.53 13.85
CA ALA A 154 14.72 -61.18 13.22
C ALA A 154 13.32 -61.10 13.87
N ALA A 155 12.31 -60.76 13.04
CA ALA A 155 11.15 -61.63 12.77
C ALA A 155 10.23 -61.11 11.63
N ALA A 156 9.93 -62.04 10.72
CA ALA A 156 8.73 -62.18 9.86
C ALA A 156 8.49 -61.25 8.65
N ALA A 157 8.62 -61.85 7.46
CA ALA A 157 8.13 -61.40 6.17
C ALA A 157 6.75 -62.02 5.84
N LYS A 158 5.83 -61.23 5.26
CA LYS A 158 5.01 -61.53 4.05
C LYS A 158 3.83 -60.54 3.89
N VAL A 159 3.80 -59.85 2.76
CA VAL A 159 2.64 -59.14 2.19
C VAL A 159 1.86 -60.17 1.33
N PRO A 160 0.52 -60.09 1.15
CA PRO A 160 0.03 -59.46 -0.09
C PRO A 160 -1.35 -58.77 0.00
N ALA A 161 -1.65 -58.03 -1.07
CA ALA A 161 -2.78 -57.15 -1.28
C ALA A 161 -4.04 -57.81 -1.91
N LYS A 162 -5.15 -57.04 -1.89
CA LYS A 162 -6.35 -57.00 -2.78
C LYS A 162 -7.51 -58.01 -2.57
N LYS A 163 -8.70 -57.48 -2.24
CA LYS A 163 -9.92 -57.36 -3.10
C LYS A 163 -11.08 -56.75 -2.28
N THR A 164 -11.50 -55.51 -2.55
CA THR A 164 -12.74 -55.09 -3.26
C THR A 164 -14.06 -55.55 -2.62
N THR A 165 -14.91 -54.63 -2.16
CA THR A 165 -16.32 -54.46 -2.60
C THR A 165 -16.89 -53.09 -2.15
N THR A 166 -17.54 -52.46 -3.11
CA THR A 166 -18.28 -51.19 -3.25
C THR A 166 -19.23 -50.70 -2.16
N ARG A 167 -19.29 -49.38 -1.95
CA ARG A 167 -20.54 -48.58 -2.01
C ARG A 167 -20.27 -47.08 -2.27
N THR A 168 -20.86 -46.59 -3.36
CA THR A 168 -20.79 -45.24 -3.95
C THR A 168 -21.68 -44.22 -3.23
N GLN A 169 -21.28 -42.93 -3.25
CA GLN A 169 -22.07 -41.69 -3.52
C GLN A 169 -21.33 -40.49 -2.87
N ASN A 170 -20.53 -39.69 -3.60
CA ASN A 170 -20.83 -38.58 -4.52
C ASN A 170 -21.40 -37.30 -3.88
N SER A 171 -20.69 -36.18 -4.12
CA SER A 171 -21.07 -34.75 -4.01
C SER A 171 -21.37 -34.23 -2.59
N GLN A 172 -21.03 -33.01 -2.15
CA GLN A 172 -21.07 -31.74 -2.87
C GLN A 172 -20.34 -30.63 -2.07
N SER A 173 -19.90 -29.62 -2.79
CA SER A 173 -19.07 -28.46 -2.40
C SER A 173 -19.73 -27.43 -1.47
N CYS A 174 -18.84 -26.74 -0.73
CA CYS A 174 -18.97 -25.51 0.07
C CYS A 174 -20.09 -24.51 -0.32
N PRO A 175 -20.92 -24.02 0.62
CA PRO A 175 -21.86 -22.94 0.35
C PRO A 175 -21.21 -21.55 0.46
N LYS A 176 -21.39 -20.73 -0.57
CA LYS A 176 -21.13 -19.28 -0.59
C LYS A 176 -22.31 -18.57 0.09
N GLN A 177 -22.01 -17.71 1.07
CA GLN A 177 -22.99 -16.84 1.73
C GLN A 177 -23.24 -15.60 0.85
N LYS A 178 -24.49 -15.40 0.42
CA LYS A 178 -24.98 -14.19 -0.26
C LYS A 178 -25.85 -13.38 0.70
N ASP A 179 -25.76 -12.07 0.48
CA ASP A 179 -26.42 -10.97 1.18
C ASP A 179 -27.92 -11.14 1.41
N GLN A 180 -28.40 -10.71 2.59
CA GLN A 180 -29.79 -10.26 2.74
C GLN A 180 -29.87 -8.90 3.45
N ASN A 181 -30.35 -7.96 2.64
CA ASN A 181 -30.92 -6.65 2.85
C ASN A 181 -31.80 -6.55 4.12
N TRP A 182 -31.49 -5.62 5.02
CA TRP A 182 -32.39 -5.21 6.10
C TRP A 182 -33.00 -3.85 5.73
N LYS A 183 -34.25 -3.90 5.26
CA LYS A 183 -35.15 -2.76 5.23
C LYS A 183 -36.48 -3.20 5.82
N ASN A 184 -37.00 -2.33 6.68
CA ASN A 184 -38.34 -2.28 7.24
C ASN A 184 -38.52 -3.08 8.54
N HIS A 185 -38.49 -2.36 9.66
CA HIS A 185 -39.49 -2.41 10.74
C HIS A 185 -39.01 -1.57 11.93
N ILE A 186 -39.26 -0.26 11.90
CA ILE A 186 -39.62 0.52 13.09
C ILE A 186 -40.65 1.56 12.64
N THR A 187 -41.76 1.54 13.36
CA THR A 187 -42.94 2.40 13.35
C THR A 187 -42.60 3.87 13.57
#